data_AF-D3BEI7-F1
#
_entry.id   AF-D3BEI7-F1
#
_cell.length_a   1.000
_cell.length_b   1.000
_cell.length_c   1.000
_cell.angle_alpha   90.00
_cell.angle_beta   90.00
_cell.angle_gamma   90.00
#
_symmetry.space_group_name_H-M   'P 1'
#
loop_
_entity.id
_entity.type
_entity.pdbx_description
1 polymer ?
#
loop_
_entity_poly.entity_id
_entity_poly.type
_entity_poly.pdbx_seq_one_letter_code
_entity_poly.pdbx_strand_id
1 'polypeptide(L)'
;MKLYIILTILLFTNFCLFVNSATFKNDKFYRITKCDPNQKCKYTFSLVGGENLGSDGESGSGKIHADSIKFDDSFNDTFRTARQLDELLDTPETLVVRGVFTKQLRSYSFTIVDLFKELPLPDSSAAPPATGKLYYLQSNVLLCRFGNCGSMDAVNVNDKDDVVAVKDLSDPYVTIEGFDGIWYRDALTDRRIMIQIEPNTNIKVVRSYAQIVTGHACRVSGNLMCRSDQTPVYKRDEYLCTHPDGCVDSPKSCDVSTLQCPAGYKHISIPMRPTGCKVNYCDPPFLH
;
A
#
# COMPACT_ATOMS: atom_id res chain seq x y z
N MET A 1 6.41 36.07 -47.24
CA MET A 1 7.62 35.40 -46.71
C MET A 1 7.99 35.86 -45.29
N LYS A 2 8.13 37.17 -44.99
CA LYS A 2 8.51 37.67 -43.65
C LYS A 2 7.56 37.28 -42.50
N LEU A 3 6.24 37.27 -42.73
CA LEU A 3 5.25 36.90 -41.70
C LEU A 3 5.38 35.44 -41.25
N TYR A 4 5.68 34.54 -42.19
CA TYR A 4 5.81 33.11 -41.91
C TYR A 4 7.01 32.82 -41.00
N ILE A 5 8.14 33.49 -41.25
CA ILE A 5 9.36 33.37 -40.42
C ILE A 5 9.10 33.84 -38.98
N ILE A 6 8.40 34.96 -38.81
CA ILE A 6 8.06 35.49 -37.48
C ILE A 6 7.12 34.54 -36.73
N LEU A 7 6.09 34.00 -37.42
CA LEU A 7 5.16 33.03 -36.82
C LEU A 7 5.86 31.74 -36.41
N THR A 8 6.80 31.26 -37.24
CA THR A 8 7.56 30.03 -36.95
C THR A 8 8.49 30.23 -35.76
N ILE A 9 9.17 31.38 -35.66
CA ILE A 9 10.02 31.72 -34.51
C ILE A 9 9.19 31.82 -33.22
N LEU A 10 8.04 32.50 -33.27
CA LEU A 10 7.13 32.60 -32.10
C LEU A 10 6.60 31.24 -31.65
N LEU A 11 6.25 30.36 -32.59
CA LEU A 11 5.85 28.99 -32.29
C LEU A 11 7.01 28.21 -31.67
N PHE A 12 8.22 28.32 -32.21
CA PHE A 12 9.40 27.63 -31.67
C PHE A 12 9.80 28.15 -30.28
N THR A 13 9.74 29.45 -30.04
CA THR A 13 10.05 30.02 -28.71
C THR A 13 8.99 29.63 -27.67
N ASN A 14 7.71 29.56 -28.06
CA ASN A 14 6.68 29.02 -27.16
C ASN A 14 6.92 27.53 -26.91
N PHE A 15 7.26 26.74 -27.94
CA PHE A 15 7.55 25.32 -27.78
C PHE A 15 8.75 25.08 -26.86
N CYS A 16 9.84 25.85 -27.00
CA CYS A 16 11.00 25.76 -26.10
C CYS A 16 10.68 26.16 -24.65
N LEU A 17 9.78 27.13 -24.42
CA LEU A 17 9.33 27.48 -23.07
C LEU A 17 8.45 26.39 -22.43
N PHE A 18 7.73 25.60 -23.24
CA PHE A 18 6.91 24.48 -22.77
C PHE A 18 7.72 23.22 -22.45
N VAL A 19 8.95 23.06 -22.96
CA VAL A 19 9.74 21.82 -22.84
C VAL A 19 10.62 21.77 -21.57
N ASN A 20 10.65 22.81 -20.73
CA ASN A 20 11.41 22.79 -19.47
C ASN A 20 10.68 22.06 -18.33
N SER A 21 10.10 20.90 -18.60
CA SER A 21 9.69 19.96 -17.55
C SER A 21 10.83 18.98 -17.29
N ALA A 22 11.34 18.99 -16.05
CA ALA A 22 12.29 17.98 -15.60
C ALA A 22 11.53 16.90 -14.83
N THR A 23 11.63 15.66 -15.30
CA THR A 23 11.06 14.49 -14.65
C THR A 23 12.17 13.68 -14.00
N PHE A 24 12.10 13.51 -12.69
CA PHE A 24 13.03 12.70 -11.92
C PHE A 24 12.32 11.42 -11.52
N LYS A 25 12.61 10.33 -12.25
CA LYS A 25 12.19 8.99 -11.83
C LYS A 25 13.12 8.54 -10.73
N ASN A 26 12.56 8.32 -9.54
CA ASN A 26 13.30 7.69 -8.45
C ASN A 26 12.53 6.45 -8.01
N ASP A 27 13.17 5.28 -8.10
CA ASP A 27 12.59 4.00 -7.68
C ASP A 27 12.66 3.84 -6.14
N LYS A 28 12.28 4.91 -5.43
CA LYS A 28 12.41 5.03 -3.99
C LYS A 28 11.06 5.24 -3.34
N PHE A 29 10.97 4.78 -2.11
CA PHE A 29 9.82 4.89 -1.24
C PHE A 29 9.98 6.06 -0.28
N TYR A 30 8.91 6.83 -0.14
CA TYR A 30 8.84 8.06 0.64
C TYR A 30 7.66 8.00 1.61
N ARG A 31 7.83 8.58 2.80
CA ARG A 31 6.73 8.92 3.70
C ARG A 31 6.20 10.30 3.35
N ILE A 32 4.88 10.47 3.41
CA ILE A 32 4.23 11.75 3.15
C ILE A 32 3.94 12.44 4.48
N THR A 33 4.21 13.74 4.57
CA THR A 33 3.69 14.59 5.65
C THR A 33 3.10 15.87 5.07
N LYS A 34 2.09 16.46 5.73
CA LYS A 34 1.62 17.81 5.39
C LYS A 34 2.72 18.81 5.75
N CYS A 35 2.90 19.83 4.92
CA CYS A 35 3.78 20.94 5.26
C CYS A 35 3.17 21.78 6.40
N ASP A 36 4.03 22.49 7.13
CA ASP A 36 3.59 23.54 8.05
C ASP A 36 2.76 24.58 7.26
N PRO A 37 1.59 25.03 7.75
CA PRO A 37 0.77 26.04 7.08
C PRO A 37 1.52 27.34 6.70
N ASN A 38 2.64 27.64 7.37
CA ASN A 38 3.48 28.80 7.09
C ASN A 38 4.47 28.60 5.93
N GLN A 39 4.61 27.37 5.43
CA GLN A 39 5.47 27.05 4.28
C GLN A 39 4.66 27.11 2.98
N LYS A 40 5.35 27.42 1.87
CA LYS A 40 4.71 27.50 0.54
C LYS A 40 4.35 26.14 -0.06
N CYS A 41 4.85 25.04 0.50
CA CYS A 41 4.55 23.68 0.04
C CYS A 41 3.28 23.14 0.68
N LYS A 42 2.65 22.14 0.04
CA LYS A 42 1.51 21.42 0.60
C LYS A 42 1.94 20.10 1.26
N TYR A 43 2.90 19.41 0.64
CA TYR A 43 3.37 18.10 1.09
C TYR A 43 4.90 18.03 1.13
N THR A 44 5.41 17.23 2.06
CA THR A 44 6.81 16.85 2.18
C THR A 44 6.95 15.33 2.06
N PHE A 45 7.89 14.88 1.25
CA PHE A 45 8.20 13.49 0.97
C PHE A 45 9.55 13.16 1.58
N SER A 46 9.60 12.37 2.64
CA SER A 46 10.84 11.99 3.31
C SER A 46 11.24 10.57 2.90
N LEU A 47 12.48 10.37 2.46
CA LEU A 47 12.98 9.05 2.07
C LEU A 47 12.86 8.08 3.25
N VAL A 48 12.26 6.91 3.02
CA VAL A 48 12.16 5.86 4.05
C VAL A 48 13.56 5.33 4.37
N GLY A 49 13.96 5.37 5.64
CA GLY A 49 15.19 4.75 6.12
C GLY A 49 16.51 5.40 5.68
N GLY A 50 16.47 6.53 4.96
CA GLY A 50 17.67 7.20 4.48
C GLY A 50 18.32 8.10 5.51
N GLU A 51 19.64 8.00 5.66
CA GLU A 51 20.46 9.10 6.16
C GLU A 51 20.54 10.18 5.06
N ASN A 52 20.56 11.46 5.46
CA ASN A 52 20.52 12.60 4.55
C ASN A 52 21.59 12.44 3.45
N LEU A 53 21.16 12.19 2.21
CA LEU A 53 22.06 12.13 1.07
C LEU A 53 22.76 13.49 0.93
N GLY A 54 24.10 13.44 1.00
CA GLY A 54 24.98 14.59 0.99
C GLY A 54 24.80 15.48 -0.24
N SER A 55 25.03 16.75 0.01
CA SER A 55 24.78 17.91 -0.83
C SER A 55 25.62 17.94 -2.10
N ASP A 56 24.95 17.80 -3.24
CA ASP A 56 25.23 18.60 -4.43
C ASP A 56 23.89 19.18 -4.95
N GLY A 57 23.40 20.20 -4.24
CA GLY A 57 22.77 21.35 -4.89
C GLY A 57 21.26 21.40 -5.13
N GLU A 58 20.41 20.52 -4.59
CA GLU A 58 18.92 20.74 -4.52
C GLU A 58 18.20 19.78 -3.54
N SER A 59 18.92 18.96 -2.76
CA SER A 59 18.36 17.94 -1.86
C SER A 59 19.35 17.54 -0.76
N GLY A 60 19.38 18.26 0.35
CA GLY A 60 20.27 17.98 1.49
C GLY A 60 19.60 17.30 2.68
N SER A 61 18.30 17.03 2.63
CA SER A 61 17.53 16.54 3.80
C SER A 61 16.88 15.17 3.58
N GLY A 62 17.12 14.52 2.43
CA GLY A 62 16.32 13.36 2.02
C GLY A 62 14.82 13.69 1.91
N LYS A 63 14.45 14.97 1.95
CA LYS A 63 13.08 15.47 1.85
C LYS A 63 12.88 16.24 0.56
N ILE A 64 11.75 15.99 -0.08
CA ILE A 64 11.33 16.69 -1.29
C ILE A 64 9.99 17.36 -1.01
N HIS A 65 9.82 18.60 -1.45
CA HIS A 65 8.57 19.33 -1.30
C HIS A 65 7.77 19.28 -2.60
N ALA A 66 6.45 19.08 -2.49
CA ALA A 66 5.55 19.19 -3.63
C ALA A 66 4.35 20.09 -3.30
N ASP A 67 3.90 20.83 -4.30
CA ASP A 67 2.70 21.67 -4.22
C ASP A 67 1.44 20.84 -4.47
N SER A 68 1.58 19.75 -5.23
CA SER A 68 0.47 18.86 -5.59
C SER A 68 0.88 17.39 -5.63
N ILE A 69 -0.09 16.54 -5.30
CA ILE A 69 -0.04 15.10 -5.52
C ILE A 69 -0.93 14.78 -6.70
N LYS A 70 -0.41 13.98 -7.62
CA LYS A 70 -1.16 13.35 -8.70
C LYS A 70 -1.12 11.86 -8.47
N PHE A 71 -2.10 11.16 -9.00
CA PHE A 71 -2.12 9.71 -9.00
C PHE A 71 -1.98 9.26 -10.44
N ASP A 72 -1.23 8.17 -10.64
CA ASP A 72 -1.17 7.50 -11.93
C ASP A 72 -2.57 7.12 -12.42
N ASP A 73 -2.80 7.09 -13.73
CA ASP A 73 -4.13 6.86 -14.30
C ASP A 73 -4.76 5.54 -13.83
N SER A 74 -3.96 4.53 -13.46
CA SER A 74 -4.43 3.28 -12.86
C SER A 74 -5.21 3.47 -11.54
N PHE A 75 -4.97 4.56 -10.81
CA PHE A 75 -5.71 4.90 -9.59
C PHE A 75 -7.13 5.37 -9.89
N ASN A 76 -7.37 6.03 -11.03
CA ASN A 76 -8.68 6.59 -11.37
C ASN A 76 -9.76 5.51 -11.54
N ASP A 77 -9.37 4.30 -11.95
CA ASP A 77 -10.29 3.15 -12.04
C ASP A 77 -10.59 2.52 -10.67
N THR A 78 -9.73 2.75 -9.69
CA THR A 78 -9.80 2.12 -8.36
C THR A 78 -10.58 2.96 -7.38
N PHE A 79 -10.25 4.26 -7.34
CA PHE A 79 -10.90 5.22 -6.48
C PHE A 79 -12.13 5.76 -7.19
N ARG A 80 -13.30 5.27 -6.78
CA ARG A 80 -14.59 5.66 -7.38
C ARG A 80 -14.92 7.13 -7.18
N THR A 81 -14.31 7.77 -6.18
CA THR A 81 -14.54 9.18 -5.86
C THR A 81 -13.28 9.88 -5.39
N ALA A 82 -13.14 11.17 -5.72
CA ALA A 82 -12.08 12.04 -5.18
C ALA A 82 -12.06 12.04 -3.64
N ARG A 83 -13.22 11.84 -3.00
CA ARG A 83 -13.37 11.77 -1.55
C ARG A 83 -12.55 10.66 -0.89
N GLN A 84 -12.47 9.47 -1.48
CA GLN A 84 -11.68 8.36 -0.91
C GLN A 84 -10.18 8.69 -0.91
N LEU A 85 -9.74 9.44 -1.90
CA LEU A 85 -8.36 9.90 -2.03
C LEU A 85 -8.04 10.97 -0.99
N ASP A 86 -8.96 11.92 -0.80
CA ASP A 86 -8.85 12.95 0.23
C ASP A 86 -8.82 12.33 1.63
N GLU A 87 -9.68 11.35 1.92
CA GLU A 87 -9.69 10.61 3.18
C GLU A 87 -8.37 9.86 3.45
N LEU A 88 -7.71 9.34 2.41
CA LEU A 88 -6.37 8.75 2.55
C LEU A 88 -5.32 9.80 2.89
N LEU A 89 -5.38 10.97 2.23
CA LEU A 89 -4.47 12.09 2.43
C LEU A 89 -4.76 12.92 3.71
N ASP A 90 -5.82 12.59 4.45
CA ASP A 90 -6.11 13.19 5.75
C ASP A 90 -5.13 12.73 6.83
N THR A 91 -4.63 11.51 6.72
CA THR A 91 -3.62 10.89 7.62
C THR A 91 -2.35 10.48 6.86
N PRO A 92 -1.64 11.42 6.20
CA PRO A 92 -0.57 11.11 5.27
C PRO A 92 0.65 10.47 5.92
N GLU A 93 0.85 10.66 7.22
CA GLU A 93 1.94 10.07 8.01
C GLU A 93 1.91 8.53 8.05
N THR A 94 0.74 7.95 7.81
CA THR A 94 0.54 6.49 7.71
C THR A 94 0.71 5.97 6.28
N LEU A 95 1.07 6.83 5.34
CA LEU A 95 1.28 6.49 3.93
C LEU A 95 2.77 6.35 3.61
N VAL A 96 3.06 5.33 2.79
CA VAL A 96 4.33 5.16 2.11
C VAL A 96 4.05 5.10 0.61
N VAL A 97 4.80 5.87 -0.18
CA VAL A 97 4.56 5.99 -1.62
C VAL A 97 5.82 5.81 -2.43
N ARG A 98 5.66 5.27 -3.64
CA ARG A 98 6.64 5.33 -4.71
C ARG A 98 6.05 6.12 -5.87
N GLY A 99 6.87 6.90 -6.56
CA GLY A 99 6.35 7.77 -7.60
C GLY A 99 7.41 8.59 -8.32
N VAL A 100 6.94 9.57 -9.08
CA VAL A 100 7.76 10.38 -9.97
C VAL A 100 7.60 11.86 -9.63
N PHE A 101 8.72 12.54 -9.41
CA PHE A 101 8.74 13.98 -9.22
C PHE A 101 8.81 14.69 -10.57
N THR A 102 7.93 15.68 -10.76
CA THR A 102 7.91 16.52 -11.97
C THR A 102 7.96 17.98 -11.57
N LYS A 103 8.96 18.70 -12.06
CA LYS A 103 9.11 20.16 -11.93
C LYS A 103 8.49 20.83 -13.16
N GLN A 104 7.51 21.70 -12.96
CA GLN A 104 6.88 22.52 -14.00
C GLN A 104 7.03 23.99 -13.63
N LEU A 105 7.92 24.71 -14.34
CA LEU A 105 8.26 26.10 -14.04
C LEU A 105 8.75 26.29 -12.59
N ARG A 106 7.87 26.74 -11.69
CA ARG A 106 8.11 26.98 -10.26
C ARG A 106 7.33 26.05 -9.35
N SER A 107 6.57 25.10 -9.91
CA SER A 107 5.77 24.15 -9.15
C SER A 107 6.33 22.75 -9.23
N TYR A 108 6.23 22.03 -8.11
CA TYR A 108 6.61 20.63 -7.99
C TYR A 108 5.35 19.78 -7.82
N SER A 109 5.25 18.71 -8.60
CA SER A 109 4.21 17.70 -8.46
C SER A 109 4.83 16.33 -8.25
N PHE A 110 4.18 15.50 -7.44
CA PHE A 110 4.54 14.10 -7.25
C PHE A 110 3.43 13.21 -7.77
N THR A 111 3.72 12.39 -8.78
CA THR A 111 2.78 11.38 -9.29
C THR A 111 3.03 10.06 -8.56
N ILE A 112 2.06 9.64 -7.75
CA ILE A 112 2.09 8.36 -7.03
C ILE A 112 1.86 7.22 -8.02
N VAL A 113 2.77 6.25 -8.00
CA VAL A 113 2.72 5.00 -8.79
C VAL A 113 2.36 3.82 -7.90
N ASP A 114 2.93 3.75 -6.69
CA ASP A 114 2.48 2.80 -5.67
C ASP A 114 2.13 3.54 -4.38
N LEU A 115 1.11 3.04 -3.70
CA LEU A 115 0.61 3.55 -2.44
C LEU A 115 0.51 2.40 -1.44
N PHE A 116 1.06 2.60 -0.26
CA PHE A 116 0.98 1.67 0.86
C PHE A 116 0.42 2.40 2.07
N LYS A 117 -0.50 1.75 2.78
CA LYS A 117 -1.13 2.28 4.00
C LYS A 117 -0.80 1.38 5.18
N GLU A 118 -0.50 2.01 6.30
CA GLU A 118 -0.21 1.28 7.54
C GLU A 118 -1.41 0.46 8.01
N LEU A 119 -1.17 -0.80 8.38
CA LEU A 119 -2.14 -1.66 9.04
C LEU A 119 -2.31 -1.22 10.50
N PRO A 120 -3.56 -1.09 11.00
CA PRO A 120 -3.79 -0.72 12.40
C PRO A 120 -3.20 -1.77 13.34
N LEU A 121 -2.42 -1.34 14.32
CA LEU A 121 -1.91 -2.22 15.36
C LEU A 121 -3.02 -2.54 16.37
N PRO A 122 -3.05 -3.78 16.92
CA PRO A 122 -4.06 -4.16 17.92
C PRO A 122 -3.98 -3.30 19.18
N ASP A 123 -2.77 -2.90 19.60
CA ASP A 123 -2.52 -2.02 20.74
C ASP A 123 -1.78 -0.76 20.27
N SER A 124 -2.54 0.29 19.93
CA SER A 124 -2.01 1.53 19.34
C SER A 124 -1.21 2.41 20.31
N SER A 125 -1.28 2.16 21.62
CA SER A 125 -0.69 3.00 22.66
C SER A 125 0.84 2.86 22.81
N ALA A 126 1.47 1.87 22.17
CA ALA A 126 2.88 1.55 22.37
C ALA A 126 3.72 1.50 21.08
N ALA A 127 3.16 1.85 19.92
CA ALA A 127 3.89 1.77 18.67
C ALA A 127 5.01 2.83 18.64
N PRO A 128 6.30 2.45 18.50
CA PRO A 128 7.40 3.39 18.31
C PRO A 128 7.10 4.32 17.15
N PRO A 129 7.58 5.58 17.14
CA PRO A 129 7.39 6.49 16.01
C PRO A 129 7.69 5.80 14.68
N ALA A 130 6.94 6.15 13.63
CA ALA A 130 7.11 5.60 12.28
C ALA A 130 8.40 6.12 11.60
N THR A 131 9.52 5.95 12.29
CA THR A 131 10.87 6.38 11.93
C THR A 131 11.71 5.13 11.70
N GLY A 132 12.30 4.98 10.52
CA GLY A 132 13.19 3.87 10.25
C GLY A 132 13.11 3.34 8.82
N LYS A 133 13.89 2.29 8.59
CA LYS A 133 13.93 1.52 7.35
C LYS A 133 12.71 0.62 7.25
N LEU A 134 12.25 0.41 6.02
CA LEU A 134 11.22 -0.58 5.69
C LEU A 134 11.86 -1.67 4.85
N TYR A 135 11.32 -2.87 4.97
CA TYR A 135 11.85 -4.06 4.31
C TYR A 135 10.73 -4.83 3.63
N TYR A 136 11.08 -5.48 2.53
CA TYR A 136 10.31 -6.60 1.99
C TYR A 136 10.87 -7.91 2.55
N LEU A 137 9.99 -8.85 2.88
CA LEU A 137 10.42 -10.21 3.15
C LEU A 137 10.62 -10.95 1.83
N GLN A 138 11.80 -11.53 1.65
CA GLN A 138 12.14 -12.37 0.54
C GLN A 138 12.41 -13.78 1.05
N SER A 139 11.59 -14.73 0.59
CA SER A 139 11.89 -16.14 0.76
C SER A 139 12.97 -16.55 -0.24
N ASN A 140 13.93 -17.35 0.21
CA ASN A 140 14.72 -18.16 -0.70
C ASN A 140 13.80 -19.25 -1.30
N VAL A 141 13.24 -18.91 -2.46
CA VAL A 141 12.06 -19.48 -3.17
C VAL A 141 12.00 -21.01 -3.24
N LEU A 142 13.11 -21.71 -3.09
CA LEU A 142 13.15 -23.17 -3.26
C LEU A 142 12.61 -23.98 -2.07
N LEU A 143 12.53 -23.44 -0.85
CA LEU A 143 12.25 -24.26 0.35
C LEU A 143 10.90 -23.99 1.04
N CYS A 144 10.30 -22.81 0.89
CA CYS A 144 9.05 -22.48 1.59
C CYS A 144 7.83 -23.30 1.12
N ARG A 145 7.83 -23.80 -0.12
CA ARG A 145 6.68 -24.57 -0.67
C ARG A 145 6.50 -25.94 0.01
N PHE A 146 7.50 -26.43 0.74
CA PHE A 146 7.54 -27.79 1.31
C PHE A 146 7.59 -27.84 2.84
N GLY A 147 7.19 -26.76 3.54
CA GLY A 147 6.82 -26.83 4.96
C GLY A 147 7.88 -26.40 5.97
N ASN A 148 9.13 -26.22 5.56
CA ASN A 148 10.13 -25.49 6.34
C ASN A 148 10.69 -24.38 5.45
N CYS A 149 10.14 -23.18 5.59
CA CYS A 149 10.82 -21.99 5.14
C CYS A 149 12.19 -21.97 5.83
N GLY A 150 13.28 -22.07 5.06
CA GLY A 150 14.62 -21.80 5.59
C GLY A 150 14.72 -20.36 6.10
N SER A 151 15.94 -19.88 6.34
CA SER A 151 16.17 -18.47 6.63
C SER A 151 15.52 -17.58 5.57
N MET A 152 14.68 -16.65 6.01
CA MET A 152 14.15 -15.58 5.16
C MET A 152 15.10 -14.40 5.24
N ASP A 153 15.06 -13.52 4.24
CA ASP A 153 15.83 -12.28 4.25
C ASP A 153 14.88 -11.09 4.20
N ALA A 154 15.13 -10.09 5.03
CA ALA A 154 14.45 -8.80 4.98
C ALA A 154 15.33 -7.84 4.17
N VAL A 155 14.86 -7.42 3.00
CA VAL A 155 15.62 -6.55 2.08
C VAL A 155 15.04 -5.13 2.14
N ASN A 156 15.89 -4.14 2.42
CA ASN A 156 15.43 -2.76 2.55
C ASN A 156 14.83 -2.24 1.23
N VAL A 157 13.67 -1.59 1.31
CA VAL A 157 12.90 -1.12 0.15
C VAL A 157 13.63 -0.06 -0.67
N ASN A 158 14.57 0.67 -0.05
CA ASN A 158 15.34 1.74 -0.68
C ASN A 158 16.82 1.41 -0.88
N ASP A 159 17.30 0.28 -0.35
CA ASP A 159 18.70 -0.17 -0.48
C ASP A 159 18.73 -1.70 -0.57
N LYS A 160 19.02 -2.23 -1.76
CA LYS A 160 18.98 -3.67 -2.00
C LYS A 160 20.15 -4.42 -1.38
N ASP A 161 21.23 -3.71 -1.03
CA ASP A 161 22.42 -4.28 -0.41
C ASP A 161 22.27 -4.36 1.13
N ASP A 162 21.31 -3.63 1.69
CA ASP A 162 20.93 -3.68 3.10
C ASP A 162 19.93 -4.82 3.35
N VAL A 163 20.49 -5.98 3.66
CA VAL A 163 19.78 -7.25 3.87
C VAL A 163 19.96 -7.73 5.31
N VAL A 164 18.85 -8.04 5.98
CA VAL A 164 18.84 -8.59 7.33
C VAL A 164 18.35 -10.03 7.30
N ALA A 165 19.18 -10.97 7.72
CA ALA A 165 18.80 -12.37 7.83
C ALA A 165 17.75 -12.57 8.94
N VAL A 166 16.61 -13.15 8.60
CA VAL A 166 15.48 -13.43 9.47
C VAL A 166 15.50 -14.90 9.86
N LYS A 167 15.90 -15.19 11.10
CA LYS A 167 15.82 -16.54 11.68
C LYS A 167 14.45 -16.81 12.27
N ASP A 168 13.97 -15.87 13.09
CA ASP A 168 12.66 -15.89 13.73
C ASP A 168 11.99 -14.53 13.53
N LEU A 169 10.68 -14.56 13.25
CA LEU A 169 9.85 -13.38 13.03
C LEU A 169 8.70 -13.36 14.04
N SER A 170 8.70 -12.35 14.91
CA SER A 170 7.59 -12.06 15.82
C SER A 170 6.71 -10.99 15.19
N ASP A 171 5.45 -11.34 14.90
CA ASP A 171 4.51 -10.47 14.20
C ASP A 171 3.24 -10.26 15.06
N PRO A 172 2.88 -9.01 15.42
CA PRO A 172 1.71 -8.73 16.25
C PRO A 172 0.38 -8.77 15.47
N TYR A 173 0.39 -8.75 14.13
CA TYR A 173 -0.84 -8.73 13.34
C TYR A 173 -1.51 -10.10 13.30
N VAL A 174 -0.73 -11.19 13.34
CA VAL A 174 -1.27 -12.55 13.31
C VAL A 174 -2.00 -12.95 14.60
N THR A 175 -1.88 -12.16 15.67
CA THR A 175 -2.59 -12.39 16.93
C THR A 175 -3.98 -11.75 16.97
N ILE A 176 -4.35 -10.97 15.94
CA ILE A 176 -5.66 -10.34 15.85
C ILE A 176 -6.72 -11.40 15.53
N GLU A 177 -7.75 -11.50 16.37
CA GLU A 177 -8.84 -12.44 16.15
C GLU A 177 -9.57 -12.13 14.84
N GLY A 178 -9.74 -13.16 13.99
CA GLY A 178 -10.36 -13.03 12.67
C GLY A 178 -9.53 -12.31 11.61
N PHE A 179 -8.29 -11.92 11.90
CA PHE A 179 -7.39 -11.42 10.86
C PHE A 179 -6.98 -12.55 9.91
N ASP A 180 -6.96 -12.26 8.61
CA ASP A 180 -6.60 -13.24 7.59
C ASP A 180 -5.07 -13.45 7.54
N GLY A 181 -4.56 -14.26 8.47
CA GLY A 181 -3.14 -14.55 8.59
C GLY A 181 -2.55 -15.34 7.42
N ILE A 182 -3.39 -16.01 6.62
CA ILE A 182 -2.95 -16.67 5.38
C ILE A 182 -2.67 -15.61 4.33
N TRP A 183 -3.65 -14.76 4.04
CA TRP A 183 -3.48 -13.64 3.11
C TRP A 183 -2.29 -12.76 3.49
N TYR A 184 -2.17 -12.41 4.76
CA TYR A 184 -1.11 -11.52 5.24
C TYR A 184 0.29 -12.10 4.99
N ARG A 185 0.48 -13.40 5.28
CA ARG A 185 1.75 -14.09 5.02
C ARG A 185 2.06 -14.16 3.53
N ASP A 186 1.07 -14.46 2.70
CA ASP A 186 1.26 -14.51 1.25
C ASP A 186 1.59 -13.12 0.70
N ALA A 187 0.91 -12.07 1.20
CA ALA A 187 1.15 -10.68 0.84
C ALA A 187 2.54 -10.17 1.28
N LEU A 188 3.06 -10.64 2.41
CA LEU A 188 4.45 -10.40 2.82
C LEU A 188 5.46 -10.96 1.82
N THR A 189 5.25 -12.19 1.35
CA THR A 189 6.16 -12.84 0.39
C THR A 189 6.05 -12.30 -1.02
N ASP A 190 4.87 -11.81 -1.40
CA ASP A 190 4.59 -11.22 -2.72
C ASP A 190 5.00 -9.74 -2.81
N ARG A 191 5.64 -9.19 -1.78
CA ARG A 191 6.02 -7.77 -1.68
C ARG A 191 4.84 -6.80 -1.75
N ARG A 192 3.63 -7.28 -1.41
CA ARG A 192 2.42 -6.45 -1.23
C ARG A 192 2.35 -5.84 0.16
N ILE A 193 3.19 -6.30 1.08
CA ILE A 193 3.36 -5.69 2.41
C ILE A 193 4.83 -5.34 2.63
N MET A 194 5.08 -4.12 3.09
CA MET A 194 6.36 -3.73 3.67
C MET A 194 6.28 -3.81 5.18
N ILE A 195 7.38 -4.15 5.83
CA ILE A 195 7.48 -4.18 7.28
C ILE A 195 8.55 -3.24 7.80
N GLN A 196 8.26 -2.58 8.91
CA GLN A 196 9.25 -1.98 9.77
C GLN A 196 9.65 -3.02 10.80
N ILE A 197 10.95 -3.27 10.95
CA ILE A 197 11.47 -4.24 11.90
C ILE A 197 12.32 -3.56 12.98
N GLU A 198 12.29 -4.12 14.17
CA GLU A 198 13.24 -3.82 15.24
C GLU A 198 14.32 -4.92 15.24
N PRO A 199 15.59 -4.60 14.94
CA PRO A 199 16.65 -5.58 14.92
C PRO A 199 17.03 -5.98 16.34
N ASN A 200 16.49 -7.09 16.81
CA ASN A 200 16.89 -7.78 18.04
C ASN A 200 17.38 -9.19 17.70
N THR A 201 17.71 -10.01 18.71
CA THR A 201 18.07 -11.43 18.50
C THR A 201 17.00 -12.19 17.69
N ASN A 202 15.73 -11.81 17.90
CA ASN A 202 14.60 -12.21 17.06
C ASN A 202 14.04 -10.95 16.38
N ILE A 203 13.71 -11.03 15.09
CA ILE A 203 13.18 -9.89 14.36
C ILE A 203 11.73 -9.68 14.79
N LYS A 204 11.42 -8.47 15.25
CA LYS A 204 10.06 -8.09 15.61
C LYS A 204 9.50 -7.13 14.57
N VAL A 205 8.34 -7.46 14.01
CA VAL A 205 7.57 -6.54 13.18
C VAL A 205 6.96 -5.47 14.07
N VAL A 206 7.30 -4.22 13.78
CA VAL A 206 6.83 -3.05 14.53
C VAL A 206 5.61 -2.44 13.83
N ARG A 207 5.66 -2.34 12.50
CA ARG A 207 4.60 -1.78 11.66
C ARG A 207 4.57 -2.53 10.33
N SER A 208 3.39 -2.69 9.76
CA SER A 208 3.20 -3.27 8.43
C SER A 208 2.43 -2.30 7.56
N TYR A 209 2.86 -2.14 6.31
CA TYR A 209 2.27 -1.26 5.32
C TYR A 209 1.77 -2.10 4.16
N ALA A 210 0.45 -2.20 4.01
CA ALA A 210 -0.18 -2.95 2.93
C ALA A 210 -0.35 -2.08 1.69
N GLN A 211 -0.03 -2.65 0.53
CA GLN A 211 -0.20 -2.00 -0.75
C GLN A 211 -1.70 -1.79 -1.01
N ILE A 212 -2.04 -0.56 -1.40
CA ILE A 212 -3.34 -0.26 -1.99
C ILE A 212 -3.20 -0.51 -3.48
N VAL A 213 -3.68 -1.68 -3.91
CA VAL A 213 -3.53 -2.15 -5.29
C VAL A 213 -4.51 -1.41 -6.20
N THR A 214 -3.99 -0.87 -7.30
CA THR A 214 -4.79 -0.15 -8.28
C THR A 214 -5.16 -1.02 -9.48
N GLY A 215 -6.27 -0.70 -10.14
CA GLY A 215 -6.85 -1.48 -11.25
C GLY A 215 -7.57 -2.76 -10.82
N HIS A 216 -7.50 -3.12 -9.53
CA HIS A 216 -8.21 -4.25 -8.94
C HIS A 216 -9.30 -3.79 -7.98
N ALA A 217 -10.10 -2.80 -8.41
CA ALA A 217 -11.38 -2.56 -7.76
C ALA A 217 -12.12 -3.91 -7.74
N CYS A 218 -12.45 -4.40 -6.54
CA CYS A 218 -13.21 -5.64 -6.39
C CYS A 218 -14.46 -5.51 -7.26
N ARG A 219 -14.45 -6.19 -8.40
CA ARG A 219 -15.56 -6.10 -9.35
C ARG A 219 -16.79 -6.55 -8.57
N VAL A 220 -17.87 -5.78 -8.65
CA VAL A 220 -19.13 -6.17 -8.02
C VAL A 220 -19.54 -7.46 -8.70
N SER A 221 -19.23 -8.57 -8.04
CA SER A 221 -19.54 -9.88 -8.53
C SER A 221 -21.06 -9.97 -8.65
N GLY A 222 -21.56 -10.36 -9.82
CA GLY A 222 -22.99 -10.51 -10.04
C GLY A 222 -23.61 -11.41 -8.96
N ASN A 223 -24.83 -11.10 -8.55
CA ASN A 223 -25.55 -11.89 -7.55
C ASN A 223 -25.64 -13.34 -8.04
N LEU A 224 -24.98 -14.26 -7.32
CA LEU A 224 -25.07 -15.67 -7.60
C LEU A 224 -26.45 -16.18 -7.17
N MET A 225 -27.23 -16.67 -8.12
CA MET A 225 -28.53 -17.27 -7.84
C MET A 225 -28.38 -18.77 -7.58
N CYS A 226 -28.78 -19.20 -6.38
CA CYS A 226 -28.83 -20.60 -5.98
C CYS A 226 -30.26 -21.12 -5.91
N ARG A 227 -30.42 -22.45 -5.88
CA ARG A 227 -31.72 -23.08 -5.59
C ARG A 227 -32.17 -22.74 -4.15
N SER A 228 -33.46 -22.89 -3.87
CA SER A 228 -34.05 -22.55 -2.57
C SER A 228 -33.48 -23.35 -1.39
N ASP A 229 -32.93 -24.53 -1.64
CA ASP A 229 -32.27 -25.42 -0.68
C ASP A 229 -30.75 -25.22 -0.60
N GLN A 230 -30.21 -24.23 -1.31
CA GLN A 230 -28.78 -23.97 -1.41
C GLN A 230 -28.42 -22.55 -1.01
N THR A 231 -27.20 -22.38 -0.50
CA THR A 231 -26.63 -21.10 -0.09
C THR A 231 -25.52 -20.71 -1.08
N PRO A 232 -25.50 -19.47 -1.60
CA PRO A 232 -24.38 -18.96 -2.38
C PRO A 232 -23.16 -18.85 -1.47
N VAL A 233 -22.05 -19.39 -1.93
CA VAL A 233 -20.74 -19.32 -1.27
C VAL A 233 -19.79 -18.49 -2.09
N TYR A 234 -18.81 -17.95 -1.40
CA TYR A 234 -17.80 -17.07 -1.96
C TYR A 234 -16.41 -17.50 -1.50
N LYS A 235 -15.41 -17.00 -2.21
CA LYS A 235 -14.00 -17.06 -1.83
C LYS A 235 -13.39 -15.67 -1.89
N ARG A 236 -12.30 -15.48 -1.16
CA ARG A 236 -11.46 -14.29 -1.26
C ARG A 236 -10.31 -14.58 -2.21
N ASP A 237 -9.95 -13.61 -3.04
CA ASP A 237 -8.71 -13.66 -3.80
C ASP A 237 -7.55 -13.07 -2.99
N GLU A 238 -6.38 -12.99 -3.62
CA GLU A 238 -5.19 -12.40 -3.03
C GLU A 238 -5.33 -10.92 -2.68
N TYR A 239 -6.30 -10.20 -3.24
CA TYR A 239 -6.59 -8.79 -2.94
C TYR A 239 -7.75 -8.63 -1.95
N LEU A 240 -8.12 -9.70 -1.25
CA LEU A 240 -9.23 -9.73 -0.31
C LEU A 240 -10.61 -9.51 -0.95
N CYS A 241 -10.69 -9.48 -2.28
CA CYS A 241 -11.93 -9.32 -2.99
C CYS A 241 -12.78 -10.57 -2.92
N THR A 242 -14.07 -10.39 -2.69
CA THR A 242 -15.03 -11.49 -2.55
C THR A 242 -15.61 -11.88 -3.92
N HIS A 243 -15.40 -13.12 -4.30
CA HIS A 243 -15.83 -13.70 -5.58
C HIS A 243 -16.78 -14.87 -5.37
N PRO A 244 -17.85 -15.01 -6.17
CA PRO A 244 -18.74 -16.16 -6.15
C PRO A 244 -17.95 -17.46 -6.38
N ASP A 245 -18.25 -18.46 -5.56
CA ASP A 245 -17.62 -19.79 -5.61
C ASP A 245 -18.65 -20.92 -5.72
N GLY A 246 -19.83 -20.58 -6.25
CA GLY A 246 -20.93 -21.50 -6.51
C GLY A 246 -21.91 -21.62 -5.34
N CYS A 247 -22.70 -22.68 -5.36
CA CYS A 247 -23.71 -22.96 -4.34
C CYS A 247 -23.32 -24.23 -3.57
N VAL A 248 -23.70 -24.29 -2.30
CA VAL A 248 -23.63 -25.49 -1.45
C VAL A 248 -24.98 -25.71 -0.78
N ASP A 249 -25.24 -26.92 -0.32
CA ASP A 249 -26.47 -27.22 0.42
C ASP A 249 -26.55 -26.33 1.66
N SER A 250 -27.74 -25.78 1.93
CA SER A 250 -27.91 -24.87 3.05
C SER A 250 -27.52 -25.53 4.38
N PRO A 251 -26.69 -24.87 5.20
CA PRO A 251 -26.21 -25.47 6.44
C PRO A 251 -27.38 -25.72 7.40
N LYS A 252 -27.42 -26.92 7.99
CA LYS A 252 -28.42 -27.26 9.02
C LYS A 252 -28.23 -26.43 10.29
N SER A 253 -26.97 -26.13 10.62
CA SER A 253 -26.57 -25.30 11.75
C SER A 253 -25.20 -24.70 11.47
N CYS A 254 -25.01 -23.45 11.86
CA CYS A 254 -23.70 -22.81 11.90
C CYS A 254 -23.46 -22.29 13.30
N ASP A 255 -22.25 -22.44 13.81
CA ASP A 255 -21.86 -21.77 15.05
C ASP A 255 -21.83 -20.27 14.80
N VAL A 256 -22.72 -19.56 15.47
CA VAL A 256 -22.80 -18.10 15.39
C VAL A 256 -21.87 -17.54 16.46
N SER A 257 -20.57 -17.46 16.14
CA SER A 257 -19.63 -16.69 16.95
C SER A 257 -19.73 -15.22 16.56
N THR A 258 -20.05 -14.35 17.51
CA THR A 258 -19.99 -12.89 17.30
C THR A 258 -18.54 -12.43 17.43
N LEU A 259 -17.83 -12.33 16.31
CA LEU A 259 -16.49 -11.77 16.27
C LEU A 259 -16.56 -10.25 16.48
N GLN A 260 -15.80 -9.73 17.45
CA GLN A 260 -15.61 -8.28 17.63
C GLN A 260 -14.24 -7.88 17.11
N CYS A 261 -14.21 -6.99 16.12
CA CYS A 261 -12.94 -6.53 15.56
C CYS A 261 -12.32 -5.42 16.40
N PRO A 262 -10.98 -5.39 16.53
CA PRO A 262 -10.29 -4.30 17.21
C PRO A 262 -10.41 -2.99 16.42
N ALA A 263 -10.02 -1.89 17.07
CA ALA A 263 -10.06 -0.56 16.46
C ALA A 263 -9.26 -0.52 15.15
N GLY A 264 -9.83 0.14 14.13
CA GLY A 264 -9.24 0.21 12.80
C GLY A 264 -9.55 -0.97 11.89
N TYR A 265 -10.21 -2.03 12.39
CA TYR A 265 -10.67 -3.16 11.59
C TYR A 265 -12.19 -3.17 11.47
N LYS A 266 -12.68 -3.70 10.35
CA LYS A 266 -14.09 -3.87 10.05
C LYS A 266 -14.43 -5.36 10.03
N HIS A 267 -15.54 -5.70 10.68
CA HIS A 267 -16.08 -7.07 10.61
C HIS A 267 -16.66 -7.34 9.22
N ILE A 268 -16.18 -8.40 8.60
CA ILE A 268 -16.64 -8.93 7.32
C ILE A 268 -17.11 -10.37 7.53
N SER A 269 -18.25 -10.73 6.95
CA SER A 269 -18.86 -12.05 7.17
C SER A 269 -19.31 -12.62 5.83
N ILE A 270 -18.69 -13.73 5.42
CA ILE A 270 -18.81 -14.28 4.07
C ILE A 270 -19.21 -15.77 4.17
N PRO A 271 -20.30 -16.22 3.54
CA PRO A 271 -20.59 -17.65 3.41
C PRO A 271 -19.53 -18.33 2.56
N MET A 272 -18.88 -19.37 3.07
CA MET A 272 -17.79 -20.07 2.36
C MET A 272 -18.02 -21.58 2.27
N ARG A 273 -17.35 -22.21 1.32
CA ARG A 273 -17.27 -23.67 1.22
C ARG A 273 -16.58 -24.29 2.45
N PRO A 274 -16.85 -25.57 2.75
CA PRO A 274 -17.81 -26.46 2.07
C PRO A 274 -19.24 -26.36 2.61
N THR A 275 -19.45 -25.71 3.75
CA THR A 275 -20.72 -25.80 4.50
C THR A 275 -21.71 -24.68 4.20
N GLY A 276 -21.27 -23.57 3.60
CA GLY A 276 -22.11 -22.38 3.46
C GLY A 276 -22.22 -21.57 4.75
N CYS A 277 -21.54 -21.99 5.82
CA CYS A 277 -21.45 -21.20 7.03
C CYS A 277 -20.62 -19.94 6.79
N LYS A 278 -20.99 -18.89 7.52
CA LYS A 278 -20.29 -17.61 7.48
C LYS A 278 -18.94 -17.74 8.16
N VAL A 279 -17.89 -17.37 7.45
CA VAL A 279 -16.56 -17.11 8.02
C VAL A 279 -16.47 -15.63 8.31
N ASN A 280 -16.02 -15.30 9.52
CA ASN A 280 -15.91 -13.93 10.01
C ASN A 280 -14.44 -13.49 9.94
N TYR A 281 -14.22 -12.31 9.36
CA TYR A 281 -12.92 -11.68 9.22
C TYR A 281 -12.92 -10.30 9.87
N CYS A 282 -11.74 -9.86 10.30
CA CYS A 282 -11.46 -8.50 10.71
C CYS A 282 -10.46 -7.90 9.73
N ASP A 283 -10.96 -7.08 8.80
CA ASP A 283 -10.17 -6.53 7.71
C ASP A 283 -9.95 -5.02 7.88
N PRO A 284 -8.79 -4.49 7.50
CA PRO A 284 -8.59 -3.05 7.40
C PRO A 284 -9.56 -2.44 6.37
N PRO A 285 -10.27 -1.35 6.70
CA PRO A 285 -11.34 -0.81 5.85
C PRO A 285 -10.84 -0.25 4.51
N PHE A 286 -9.55 0.08 4.40
CA PHE A 286 -8.95 0.62 3.17
C PHE A 286 -8.57 -0.45 2.14
N LEU A 287 -8.78 -1.74 2.44
CA LEU A 287 -8.53 -2.87 1.52
C LEU A 287 -9.80 -3.34 0.78
N HIS A 288 -10.90 -2.57 0.82
CA HIS A 288 -12.21 -2.94 0.26
C HIS A 288 -12.84 -1.85 -0.60
#